data_AF-A0A563D6C2-F1
#
_entry.id   AF-A0A563D6C2-F1
#
_cell.length_a   1.000
_cell.length_b   1.000
_cell.length_c   1.000
_cell.angle_alpha   90.00
_cell.angle_beta   90.00
_cell.angle_gamma   90.00
#
_symmetry.space_group_name_H-M   'P 1'
#
loop_
_entity.id
_entity.type
_entity.pdbx_description
1 polymer ?
#
loop_
_entity_poly.entity_id
_entity_poly.type
_entity_poly.pdbx_seq_one_letter_code
_entity_poly.pdbx_strand_id
1 'polypeptide(L)'
;MSEDIQHALESSIVGPLVEDGLMDVAEYSIDEVFNNEIIKQIPIVKAVIGAIQTGINIHDRLFLKKIVAFLVGINHISEKQRKKVIDKINSSKKYRMKVGEKLLYIIDKCDDYTNAENIAKLFSAMVKGDISYEQYLEASRIISRISTDELDLFIQSHGSSFDDGVFDFLYTGLVTAEYEKPDVEVVKHEQCDWKDPPDYYDAEVHGGEIKFYPTEIGDVVIKVFGSEDKRKR
;
A
#
# COMPACT_ATOMS: atom_id res chain seq x y z
N MET A 1 3.88 29.68 0.60
CA MET A 1 4.71 28.46 0.71
C MET A 1 4.01 27.21 0.14
N SER A 2 2.66 27.14 0.04
CA SER A 2 1.95 25.91 -0.38
C SER A 2 1.70 25.73 -1.89
N GLU A 3 1.45 26.79 -2.67
CA GLU A 3 1.16 26.65 -4.12
C GLU A 3 2.39 26.26 -4.94
N ASP A 4 3.57 26.79 -4.59
CA ASP A 4 4.82 26.54 -5.33
C ASP A 4 5.26 25.08 -5.24
N ILE A 5 5.16 24.48 -4.05
CA ILE A 5 5.52 23.07 -3.80
C ILE A 5 4.52 22.14 -4.53
N GLN A 6 3.23 22.47 -4.50
CA GLN A 6 2.22 21.71 -5.22
C GLN A 6 2.49 21.72 -6.73
N HIS A 7 2.69 22.91 -7.31
CA HIS A 7 2.98 23.04 -8.73
C HIS A 7 4.28 22.33 -9.11
N ALA A 8 5.30 22.42 -8.25
CA ALA A 8 6.57 21.74 -8.45
C ALA A 8 6.42 20.22 -8.42
N LEU A 9 5.58 19.66 -7.54
CA LEU A 9 5.31 18.22 -7.53
C LEU A 9 4.55 17.79 -8.78
N GLU A 10 3.49 18.49 -9.15
CA GLU A 10 2.74 18.18 -10.39
C GLU A 10 3.68 18.21 -11.61
N SER A 11 4.54 19.23 -11.69
CA SER A 11 5.55 19.35 -12.75
C SER A 11 6.55 18.19 -12.73
N SER A 12 6.94 17.71 -11.55
CA SER A 12 7.90 16.60 -11.42
C SER A 12 7.30 15.25 -11.76
N ILE A 13 6.02 15.03 -11.45
CA ILE A 13 5.32 13.78 -11.78
C ILE A 13 5.00 13.73 -13.28
N VAL A 14 4.56 14.86 -13.86
CA VAL A 14 4.10 14.90 -15.26
C VAL A 14 5.26 15.09 -16.23
N GLY A 15 6.33 15.76 -15.82
CA GLY A 15 7.49 16.05 -16.64
C GLY A 15 8.44 14.86 -16.84
N PRO A 16 9.53 15.08 -17.60
CA PRO A 16 10.57 14.09 -17.78
C PRO A 16 11.21 13.74 -16.45
N LEU A 17 11.25 12.44 -16.17
CA LEU A 17 12.02 11.89 -15.08
C LEU A 17 13.39 11.51 -15.64
N VAL A 18 14.45 11.80 -14.89
CA VAL A 18 15.82 11.61 -15.39
C VAL A 18 16.13 10.11 -15.42
N GLU A 19 16.12 9.50 -16.61
CA GLU A 19 16.31 8.06 -16.79
C GLU A 19 17.67 7.55 -16.29
N ASP A 20 18.76 8.29 -16.50
CA ASP A 20 20.12 7.81 -16.20
C ASP A 20 20.65 8.16 -14.79
N GLY A 21 19.95 9.00 -14.03
CA GLY A 21 20.45 9.53 -12.74
C GLY A 21 19.57 9.27 -11.52
N LEU A 22 18.45 8.58 -11.71
CA LEU A 22 17.49 8.17 -10.68
C LEU A 22 17.47 6.65 -10.53
N MET A 23 18.64 6.00 -10.50
CA MET A 23 18.71 4.55 -10.30
C MET A 23 18.93 4.23 -8.82
N ASP A 24 18.07 3.33 -8.34
CA ASP A 24 17.96 2.70 -7.02
C ASP A 24 18.20 3.59 -5.78
N VAL A 25 17.11 4.17 -5.25
CA VAL A 25 17.13 4.97 -4.01
C VAL A 25 17.54 4.14 -2.79
N ALA A 26 17.45 2.81 -2.88
CA ALA A 26 17.95 1.90 -1.85
C ALA A 26 19.48 2.00 -1.68
N GLU A 27 20.22 2.25 -2.76
CA GLU A 27 21.69 2.35 -2.74
C GLU A 27 22.16 3.68 -2.15
N TYR A 28 21.33 4.72 -2.22
CA TYR A 28 21.68 6.04 -1.71
C TYR A 28 21.33 6.23 -0.24
N SER A 29 22.33 6.65 0.53
CA SER A 29 22.11 7.29 1.82
C SER A 29 21.27 8.57 1.66
N ILE A 30 20.64 9.02 2.74
CA ILE A 30 19.84 10.25 2.75
C ILE A 30 20.68 11.47 2.32
N ASP A 31 21.96 11.49 2.69
CA ASP A 31 22.87 12.58 2.36
C ASP A 31 23.30 12.57 0.90
N GLU A 32 23.44 11.40 0.29
CA GLU A 32 23.71 11.28 -1.14
C GLU A 32 22.51 11.72 -1.97
N VAL A 33 21.29 11.29 -1.61
CA VAL A 33 20.07 11.79 -2.26
C VAL A 33 19.98 13.31 -2.17
N PHE A 34 20.23 13.86 -0.98
CA PHE A 34 20.15 15.30 -0.75
C PHE A 34 21.21 16.08 -1.53
N ASN A 35 22.42 15.53 -1.68
CA ASN A 35 23.54 16.23 -2.31
C ASN A 35 23.68 16.01 -3.81
N ASN A 36 23.04 14.98 -4.36
CA ASN A 36 23.10 14.61 -5.77
C ASN A 36 22.64 15.75 -6.68
N GLU A 37 23.52 16.16 -7.60
CA GLU A 37 23.28 17.29 -8.50
C GLU A 37 22.14 17.04 -9.50
N ILE A 38 21.94 15.79 -9.92
CA ILE A 38 20.87 15.38 -10.83
C ILE A 38 19.52 15.43 -10.10
N ILE A 39 19.44 14.87 -8.90
CA ILE A 39 18.21 14.89 -8.07
C ILE A 39 17.82 16.34 -7.75
N LYS A 40 18.79 17.21 -7.46
CA LYS A 40 18.56 18.65 -7.29
C LYS A 40 18.03 19.36 -8.53
N GLN A 41 18.08 18.78 -9.72
CA GLN A 41 17.48 19.39 -10.92
C GLN A 41 15.94 19.25 -10.94
N ILE A 42 15.40 18.28 -10.21
CA ILE A 42 13.97 17.97 -10.20
C ILE A 42 13.19 19.14 -9.56
N PRO A 43 12.11 19.65 -10.19
CA PRO A 43 11.38 20.83 -9.71
C PRO A 43 10.92 20.73 -8.25
N ILE A 44 10.33 19.60 -7.84
CA ILE A 44 9.87 19.42 -6.45
C ILE A 44 11.01 19.42 -5.45
N VAL A 45 12.15 18.83 -5.83
CA VAL A 45 13.34 18.81 -4.98
C VAL A 45 13.88 20.22 -4.80
N LYS A 46 13.97 21.01 -5.90
CA LYS A 46 14.34 22.43 -5.82
C LYS A 46 13.39 23.21 -4.93
N ALA A 47 12.08 22.97 -5.05
CA ALA A 47 11.07 23.67 -4.26
C ALA A 47 11.19 23.33 -2.76
N VAL A 48 11.36 22.05 -2.41
CA VAL A 48 11.55 21.60 -1.03
C VAL A 48 12.85 22.16 -0.45
N ILE A 49 13.98 22.04 -1.15
CA ILE A 49 15.27 22.58 -0.71
C ILE A 49 15.21 24.12 -0.58
N GLY A 50 14.60 24.81 -1.54
CA GLY A 50 14.49 26.27 -1.56
C GLY A 50 13.54 26.84 -0.51
N ALA A 51 12.53 26.07 -0.08
CA ALA A 51 11.65 26.44 1.03
C ALA A 51 12.38 26.41 2.39
N ILE A 52 13.51 25.69 2.48
CA ILE A 52 14.28 25.52 3.72
C ILE A 52 15.42 26.56 3.73
N GLN A 53 15.15 27.74 4.29
CA GLN A 53 16.13 28.84 4.36
C GLN A 53 17.08 28.75 5.57
N THR A 54 16.87 27.81 6.50
CA THR A 54 17.67 27.67 7.74
C THR A 54 17.67 26.24 8.22
N GLY A 55 18.86 25.62 8.29
CA GLY A 55 19.11 24.36 8.99
C GLY A 55 18.19 23.20 8.57
N ILE A 56 18.59 22.45 7.55
CA ILE A 56 17.89 21.23 7.13
C ILE A 56 17.68 20.32 8.34
N ASN A 57 16.43 20.12 8.74
CA ASN A 57 16.11 19.17 9.80
C ASN A 57 16.07 17.74 9.22
N ILE A 58 16.14 16.73 10.07
CA ILE A 58 16.11 15.33 9.62
C ILE A 58 14.81 14.96 8.90
N HIS A 59 13.68 15.59 9.27
CA HIS A 59 12.39 15.34 8.64
C HIS A 59 12.37 15.76 7.17
N ASP A 60 12.95 16.91 6.84
CA ASP A 60 13.02 17.41 5.47
C ASP A 60 13.85 16.48 4.58
N ARG A 61 14.95 15.94 5.11
CA ARG A 61 15.79 14.98 4.38
C ARG A 61 15.07 13.64 4.15
N LEU A 62 14.38 13.15 5.19
CA LEU A 62 13.58 11.93 5.10
C LEU A 62 12.43 12.11 4.10
N PHE A 63 11.73 13.24 4.16
CA PHE A 63 10.65 13.56 3.22
C PHE A 63 11.16 13.64 1.78
N LEU A 64 12.31 14.28 1.56
CA LEU A 64 12.94 14.30 0.25
C LEU A 64 13.28 12.88 -0.25
N LYS A 65 13.86 12.03 0.60
CA LYS A 65 14.15 10.63 0.22
C LYS A 65 12.88 9.89 -0.20
N LYS A 66 11.77 10.09 0.51
CA LYS A 66 10.46 9.51 0.14
C LYS A 66 9.93 10.03 -1.20
N ILE A 67 10.05 11.34 -1.48
CA ILE A 67 9.67 11.90 -2.79
C ILE A 67 10.50 11.27 -3.91
N VAL A 68 11.82 11.20 -3.74
CA VAL A 68 12.72 10.65 -4.76
C VAL A 68 12.41 9.17 -5.00
N ALA A 69 12.22 8.38 -3.94
CA ALA A 69 11.82 6.97 -4.05
C ALA A 69 10.51 6.78 -4.83
N PHE A 70 9.51 7.63 -4.58
CA PHE A 70 8.28 7.62 -5.36
C PHE A 70 8.51 7.96 -6.84
N LEU A 71 9.27 9.02 -7.14
CA LEU A 71 9.56 9.44 -8.52
C LEU A 71 10.32 8.36 -9.30
N VAL A 72 11.30 7.71 -8.67
CA VAL A 72 12.01 6.56 -9.25
C VAL A 72 11.04 5.42 -9.55
N GLY A 73 10.17 5.08 -8.61
CA GLY A 73 9.20 3.99 -8.76
C GLY A 73 8.22 4.20 -9.93
N ILE A 74 7.93 5.44 -10.32
CA ILE A 74 7.05 5.75 -11.47
C ILE A 74 7.80 6.06 -12.77
N ASN A 75 9.14 6.00 -12.77
CA ASN A 75 9.97 6.36 -13.93
C ASN A 75 9.67 5.52 -15.17
N HIS A 76 9.34 4.25 -14.96
CA HIS A 76 8.97 3.30 -16.02
C HIS A 76 7.65 3.64 -16.75
N ILE A 77 6.86 4.59 -16.25
CA ILE A 77 5.60 5.03 -16.89
C ILE A 77 5.90 6.20 -17.82
N SER A 78 5.32 6.25 -19.02
CA SER A 78 5.52 7.42 -19.89
C SER A 78 4.85 8.68 -19.34
N GLU A 79 5.46 9.84 -19.57
CA GLU A 79 4.89 11.17 -19.25
C GLU A 79 3.46 11.32 -19.76
N LYS A 80 3.22 10.87 -21.00
CA LYS A 80 1.92 10.94 -21.66
C LYS A 80 0.84 10.15 -20.91
N GLN A 81 1.18 8.96 -20.39
CA GLN A 81 0.25 8.15 -19.59
C GLN A 81 -0.05 8.84 -18.26
N ARG A 82 0.98 9.28 -17.53
CA ARG A 82 0.83 9.99 -16.25
C ARG A 82 -0.04 11.23 -16.41
N LYS A 83 0.29 12.08 -17.38
CA LYS A 83 -0.45 13.31 -17.69
C LYS A 83 -1.92 13.05 -17.99
N LYS A 84 -2.22 12.11 -18.89
CA LYS A 84 -3.59 11.79 -19.29
C LYS A 84 -4.47 11.40 -18.10
N VAL A 85 -3.95 10.57 -17.21
CA VAL A 85 -4.72 10.09 -16.05
C VAL A 85 -4.86 11.19 -15.00
N ILE A 86 -3.80 11.94 -14.72
CA ILE A 86 -3.83 13.07 -13.78
C ILE A 86 -4.81 14.15 -14.26
N ASP A 87 -4.75 14.56 -15.53
CA ASP A 87 -5.63 15.58 -16.09
C ASP A 87 -7.11 15.14 -16.03
N LYS A 88 -7.38 13.85 -16.28
CA LYS A 88 -8.72 13.27 -16.15
C LYS A 88 -9.25 13.35 -14.71
N ILE A 89 -8.41 13.07 -13.72
CA ILE A 89 -8.80 13.11 -12.30
C ILE A 89 -8.99 14.57 -11.86
N ASN A 90 -8.04 15.45 -12.18
CA ASN A 90 -8.06 16.86 -11.78
C ASN A 90 -9.21 17.66 -12.41
N SER A 91 -9.70 17.27 -13.59
CA SER A 91 -10.86 17.89 -14.23
C SER A 91 -12.20 17.37 -13.70
N SER A 92 -12.20 16.33 -12.87
CA SER A 92 -13.41 15.79 -12.27
C SER A 92 -13.90 16.65 -11.11
N LYS A 93 -15.19 17.01 -11.13
CA LYS A 93 -15.86 17.67 -10.00
C LYS A 93 -16.01 16.78 -8.76
N LYS A 94 -15.74 15.47 -8.89
CA LYS A 94 -15.84 14.49 -7.79
C LYS A 94 -14.81 14.75 -6.70
N TYR A 95 -13.61 15.21 -7.06
CA TYR A 95 -12.51 15.37 -6.12
C TYR A 95 -12.20 16.86 -5.92
N ARG A 96 -12.10 17.27 -4.65
CA ARG A 96 -11.82 18.67 -4.28
C ARG A 96 -10.33 19.01 -4.31
N MET A 97 -9.47 17.99 -4.30
CA MET A 97 -8.03 18.11 -4.19
C MET A 97 -7.39 17.56 -5.46
N LYS A 98 -6.40 18.28 -5.99
CA LYS A 98 -5.63 17.81 -7.16
C LYS A 98 -4.77 16.61 -6.76
N VAL A 99 -4.46 15.76 -7.74
CA VAL A 99 -3.64 14.56 -7.55
C VAL A 99 -2.27 14.90 -6.95
N GLY A 100 -1.59 15.94 -7.44
CA GLY A 100 -0.28 16.34 -6.91
C GLY A 100 -0.35 16.71 -5.43
N GLU A 101 -1.31 17.56 -5.05
CA GLU A 101 -1.51 17.91 -3.64
C GLU A 101 -1.81 16.67 -2.79
N LYS A 102 -2.70 15.79 -3.26
CA LYS A 102 -3.04 14.56 -2.53
C LYS A 102 -1.84 13.64 -2.36
N LEU A 103 -0.96 13.56 -3.35
CA LEU A 103 0.29 12.80 -3.29
C LEU A 103 1.25 13.33 -2.23
N LEU A 104 1.36 14.65 -2.03
CA LEU A 104 2.17 15.20 -0.92
C LEU A 104 1.70 14.66 0.43
N TYR A 105 0.39 14.64 0.68
CA TYR A 105 -0.16 14.08 1.91
C TYR A 105 0.11 12.58 2.07
N ILE A 106 0.05 11.82 0.97
CA ILE A 106 0.30 10.36 1.01
C ILE A 106 1.79 10.09 1.29
N ILE A 107 2.69 10.77 0.60
CA ILE A 107 4.15 10.60 0.75
C ILE A 107 4.62 11.09 2.13
N ASP A 108 4.05 12.17 2.65
CA ASP A 108 4.32 12.64 4.01
C ASP A 108 3.99 11.56 5.04
N LYS A 109 2.87 10.85 4.87
CA LYS A 109 2.39 9.79 5.75
C LYS A 109 3.09 8.44 5.60
N CYS A 110 3.95 8.27 4.61
CA CYS A 110 4.79 7.08 4.49
C CYS A 110 5.78 7.02 5.65
N ASP A 111 5.84 5.90 6.36
CA ASP A 111 6.77 5.71 7.49
C ASP A 111 8.22 5.78 7.01
N ASP A 112 8.54 5.16 5.87
CA ASP A 112 9.85 5.26 5.23
C ASP A 112 9.79 5.34 3.68
N TYR A 113 10.96 5.19 3.05
CA TYR A 113 11.09 5.25 1.59
C TYR A 113 10.55 4.02 0.87
N THR A 114 10.56 2.84 1.51
CA THR A 114 10.00 1.60 0.95
C THR A 114 8.48 1.69 0.86
N ASN A 115 7.83 2.33 1.85
CA ASN A 115 6.42 2.70 1.75
C ASN A 115 6.16 3.60 0.54
N ALA A 116 7.00 4.62 0.31
CA ALA A 116 6.85 5.54 -0.83
C ALA A 116 7.03 4.82 -2.19
N GLU A 117 7.91 3.82 -2.27
CA GLU A 117 8.03 2.93 -3.44
C GLU A 117 6.77 2.09 -3.65
N ASN A 118 6.19 1.55 -2.57
CA ASN A 118 4.93 0.82 -2.65
C ASN A 118 3.76 1.73 -3.08
N ILE A 119 3.74 2.99 -2.64
CA ILE A 119 2.80 4.01 -3.16
C ILE A 119 3.03 4.26 -4.66
N ALA A 120 4.29 4.26 -5.14
CA ALA A 120 4.58 4.37 -6.57
C ALA A 120 4.07 3.15 -7.37
N LYS A 121 4.14 1.93 -6.82
CA LYS A 121 3.54 0.73 -7.43
C LYS A 121 2.02 0.86 -7.55
N LEU A 122 1.34 1.28 -6.49
CA LEU A 122 -0.11 1.56 -6.51
C LEU A 122 -0.46 2.67 -7.54
N PHE A 123 0.32 3.74 -7.57
CA PHE A 123 0.13 4.83 -8.53
C PHE A 123 0.30 4.33 -9.97
N SER A 124 1.27 3.45 -10.19
CA SER A 124 1.52 2.82 -11.50
C SER A 124 0.34 1.97 -11.95
N ALA A 125 -0.21 1.15 -11.06
CA ALA A 125 -1.42 0.36 -11.32
C ALA A 125 -2.62 1.26 -11.66
N MET A 126 -2.79 2.38 -10.93
CA MET A 126 -3.83 3.36 -11.21
C MET A 126 -3.66 4.00 -12.61
N VAL A 127 -2.44 4.41 -12.97
CA VAL A 127 -2.18 5.02 -14.28
C VAL A 127 -2.37 4.03 -15.43
N LYS A 128 -2.03 2.75 -15.21
CA LYS A 128 -2.27 1.66 -16.16
C LYS A 128 -3.74 1.28 -16.29
N GLY A 129 -4.57 1.67 -15.31
CA GLY A 129 -6.01 1.38 -15.27
C GLY A 129 -6.35 0.06 -14.59
N ASP A 130 -5.40 -0.54 -13.89
CA ASP A 130 -5.59 -1.79 -13.15
C ASP A 130 -6.43 -1.59 -11.88
N ILE A 131 -6.38 -0.39 -11.30
CA ILE A 131 -7.16 0.03 -10.13
C ILE A 131 -7.75 1.44 -10.35
N SER A 132 -8.86 1.75 -9.69
CA SER A 132 -9.46 3.09 -9.73
C SER A 132 -8.68 4.09 -8.88
N TYR A 133 -8.99 5.39 -9.01
CA TYR A 133 -8.39 6.40 -8.14
C TYR A 133 -8.86 6.23 -6.68
N GLU A 134 -10.11 5.82 -6.45
CA GLU A 134 -10.61 5.50 -5.11
C GLU A 134 -9.82 4.35 -4.47
N GLN A 135 -9.64 3.26 -5.21
CA GLN A 135 -8.86 2.11 -4.77
C GLN A 135 -7.41 2.51 -4.50
N TYR A 136 -6.81 3.35 -5.35
CA TYR A 136 -5.49 3.94 -5.10
C TYR A 136 -5.45 4.70 -3.77
N LEU A 137 -6.43 5.58 -3.51
CA LEU A 137 -6.47 6.38 -2.29
C LEU A 137 -6.68 5.53 -1.03
N GLU A 138 -7.50 4.49 -1.10
CA GLU A 138 -7.75 3.58 0.02
C GLU A 138 -6.55 2.69 0.30
N ALA A 139 -5.97 2.06 -0.72
CA ALA A 139 -4.79 1.22 -0.58
C ALA A 139 -3.62 2.05 -0.06
N SER A 140 -3.44 3.27 -0.58
CA SER A 140 -2.36 4.17 -0.13
C SER A 140 -2.45 4.53 1.36
N ARG A 141 -3.65 4.56 1.96
CA ARG A 141 -3.79 4.85 3.40
C ARG A 141 -3.24 3.72 4.27
N ILE A 142 -3.34 2.48 3.80
CA ILE A 142 -2.86 1.28 4.49
C ILE A 142 -1.38 1.10 4.20
N ILE A 143 -1.01 1.08 2.91
CA ILE A 143 0.36 0.84 2.44
C ILE A 143 1.36 1.90 2.90
N SER A 144 0.91 3.11 3.24
CA SER A 144 1.81 4.12 3.81
C SER A 144 2.32 3.78 5.23
N ARG A 145 1.73 2.79 5.91
CA ARG A 145 1.97 2.52 7.35
C ARG A 145 2.35 1.08 7.69
N ILE A 146 2.13 0.14 6.79
CA ILE A 146 2.55 -1.24 7.01
C ILE A 146 4.01 -1.39 6.58
N SER A 147 4.78 -2.16 7.31
CA SER A 147 6.14 -2.52 6.94
C SER A 147 6.17 -3.39 5.68
N THR A 148 7.33 -3.47 5.04
CA THR A 148 7.53 -4.38 3.90
C THR A 148 7.32 -5.84 4.32
N ASP A 149 7.76 -6.23 5.52
CA ASP A 149 7.57 -7.58 6.05
C ASP A 149 6.08 -7.93 6.24
N GLU A 150 5.29 -7.01 6.81
CA GLU A 150 3.83 -7.19 6.94
C GLU A 150 3.15 -7.31 5.56
N LEU A 151 3.54 -6.48 4.59
CA LEU A 151 3.00 -6.57 3.24
C LEU A 151 3.34 -7.92 2.60
N ASP A 152 4.59 -8.38 2.71
CA ASP A 152 5.03 -9.65 2.14
C ASP A 152 4.31 -10.84 2.80
N LEU A 153 4.17 -10.84 4.13
CA LEU A 153 3.40 -11.84 4.86
C LEU A 153 1.92 -11.86 4.43
N PHE A 154 1.31 -10.69 4.25
CA PHE A 154 -0.07 -10.59 3.77
C PHE A 154 -0.24 -11.23 2.39
N ILE A 155 0.69 -10.93 1.47
CA ILE A 155 0.65 -11.48 0.10
C ILE A 155 0.86 -12.99 0.09
N GLN A 156 1.78 -13.51 0.90
CA GLN A 156 2.04 -14.95 1.02
C GLN A 156 0.85 -15.71 1.62
N SER A 157 0.09 -15.06 2.50
CA SER A 157 -1.08 -15.66 3.16
C SER A 157 -2.28 -15.84 2.23
N HIS A 158 -2.32 -15.20 1.06
CA HIS A 158 -3.45 -15.24 0.10
C HIS A 158 -3.63 -16.61 -0.65
N GLY A 159 -3.18 -17.73 -0.09
CA GLY A 159 -3.23 -19.03 -0.78
C GLY A 159 -3.24 -20.26 0.13
N SER A 160 -2.68 -20.15 1.33
CA SER A 160 -3.00 -21.03 2.45
C SER A 160 -4.26 -20.48 3.11
N SER A 161 -5.25 -21.31 3.42
CA SER A 161 -6.34 -20.95 4.34
C SER A 161 -5.73 -20.14 5.48
N PHE A 162 -6.29 -18.96 5.72
CA PHE A 162 -5.75 -17.93 6.61
C PHE A 162 -5.77 -18.41 8.07
N ASP A 163 -4.96 -19.43 8.40
CA ASP A 163 -5.10 -20.28 9.58
C ASP A 163 -4.22 -19.80 10.75
N ASP A 164 -3.02 -19.26 10.50
CA ASP A 164 -2.11 -18.73 11.54
C ASP A 164 -1.44 -17.42 11.10
N GLY A 165 -1.45 -16.39 11.96
CA GLY A 165 -0.84 -15.06 11.72
C GLY A 165 -1.76 -14.02 11.08
N VAL A 166 -2.96 -14.41 10.67
CA VAL A 166 -3.86 -13.54 9.88
C VAL A 166 -4.65 -12.56 10.74
N PHE A 167 -4.83 -12.92 12.02
CA PHE A 167 -5.32 -12.02 13.04
C PHE A 167 -4.51 -10.72 13.11
N ASP A 168 -3.21 -10.80 12.82
CA ASP A 168 -2.33 -9.63 12.82
C ASP A 168 -2.69 -8.66 11.69
N PHE A 169 -3.42 -9.08 10.66
CA PHE A 169 -3.87 -8.15 9.61
C PHE A 169 -5.21 -7.49 9.89
N LEU A 170 -5.96 -7.89 10.94
CA LEU A 170 -7.26 -7.30 11.24
C LEU A 170 -7.17 -5.79 11.50
N TYR A 171 -6.10 -5.32 12.14
CA TYR A 171 -5.93 -3.88 12.41
C TYR A 171 -5.57 -3.06 11.17
N THR A 172 -5.10 -3.70 10.10
CA THR A 172 -4.67 -3.01 8.88
C THR A 172 -5.84 -2.63 7.97
N GLY A 173 -6.99 -3.31 8.11
CA GLY A 173 -8.13 -3.20 7.19
C GLY A 173 -7.99 -4.00 5.90
N LEU A 174 -6.93 -4.80 5.74
CA LEU A 174 -6.73 -5.70 4.59
C LEU A 174 -7.53 -7.01 4.71
N VAL A 175 -7.89 -7.39 5.94
CA VAL A 175 -8.60 -8.64 6.25
C VAL A 175 -9.84 -8.35 7.08
N THR A 176 -10.92 -9.10 6.83
CA THR A 176 -12.12 -9.15 7.65
C THR A 176 -12.33 -10.55 8.23
N ALA A 177 -13.02 -10.62 9.37
CA ALA A 177 -13.39 -11.86 10.02
C ALA A 177 -14.91 -12.06 9.93
N GLU A 178 -15.33 -13.25 9.55
CA GLU A 178 -16.73 -13.68 9.56
C GLU A 178 -16.92 -14.85 10.52
N TYR A 179 -17.95 -14.76 11.35
CA TYR A 179 -18.30 -15.83 12.28
C TYR A 179 -19.33 -16.75 11.64
N GLU A 180 -18.98 -18.02 11.49
CA GLU A 180 -19.94 -19.04 11.09
C GLU A 180 -20.73 -19.49 12.30
N LYS A 181 -22.05 -19.25 12.28
CA LYS A 181 -22.94 -19.67 13.37
C LYS A 181 -22.83 -21.20 13.53
N PRO A 182 -22.49 -21.71 14.73
CA PRO A 182 -22.39 -23.14 14.98
C PRO A 182 -23.78 -23.76 14.93
N ASP A 183 -23.82 -24.95 14.35
CA ASP A 183 -24.94 -25.87 14.47
C ASP A 183 -24.63 -26.91 15.55
N VAL A 184 -25.60 -27.19 16.41
CA VAL A 184 -25.42 -28.08 17.57
C VAL A 184 -26.49 -29.14 17.51
N GLU A 185 -26.07 -30.37 17.24
CA GLU A 185 -26.93 -31.54 17.25
C GLU A 185 -26.70 -32.33 18.54
N VAL A 186 -27.78 -32.59 19.29
CA VAL A 186 -27.72 -33.45 20.47
C VAL A 186 -27.98 -34.88 20.01
N VAL A 187 -26.93 -35.70 20.01
CA VAL A 187 -26.96 -37.09 19.57
C VAL A 187 -27.16 -37.98 20.79
N LYS A 188 -28.25 -38.75 20.78
CA LYS A 188 -28.50 -39.79 21.78
C LYS A 188 -27.83 -41.08 21.32
N HIS A 189 -26.98 -41.67 22.16
CA HIS A 189 -26.35 -42.95 21.87
C HIS A 189 -27.15 -44.10 22.48
N GLU A 190 -27.24 -45.20 21.73
CA GLU A 190 -27.73 -46.46 22.26
C GLU A 190 -26.62 -47.14 23.09
N GLN A 191 -27.01 -47.82 24.16
CA GLN A 191 -26.08 -48.49 25.06
C GLN A 191 -25.28 -49.56 24.30
N CYS A 192 -23.95 -49.36 24.18
CA CYS A 192 -23.06 -50.26 23.43
C CYS A 192 -22.33 -51.25 24.35
N ASP A 193 -22.06 -50.90 25.61
CA ASP A 193 -21.51 -51.79 26.65
C ASP A 193 -22.39 -51.80 27.92
N TRP A 194 -22.40 -52.90 28.67
CA TRP A 194 -23.17 -53.06 29.92
C TRP A 194 -22.69 -52.12 31.03
N LYS A 195 -21.51 -51.52 30.88
CA LYS A 195 -20.96 -50.49 31.75
C LYS A 195 -21.40 -49.08 31.40
N ASP A 196 -21.93 -48.86 30.20
CA ASP A 196 -22.39 -47.54 29.78
C ASP A 196 -23.72 -47.21 30.46
N PRO A 197 -23.97 -45.92 30.80
CA PRO A 197 -25.25 -45.50 31.36
C PRO A 197 -26.41 -45.78 30.38
N PRO A 198 -27.65 -46.00 30.88
CA PRO A 198 -28.80 -46.38 30.04
C PRO A 198 -29.16 -45.36 28.96
N ASP A 199 -28.88 -44.08 29.23
CA ASP A 199 -29.00 -42.98 28.28
C ASP A 199 -27.69 -42.17 28.33
N TYR A 200 -27.05 -41.99 27.17
CA TYR A 200 -25.88 -41.12 26.99
C TYR A 200 -26.13 -40.16 25.83
N TYR A 201 -25.74 -38.89 25.99
CA TYR A 201 -25.91 -37.84 24.99
C TYR A 201 -24.58 -37.15 24.75
N ASP A 202 -24.21 -36.97 23.48
CA ASP A 202 -23.13 -36.07 23.06
C ASP A 202 -23.71 -34.88 22.30
N ALA A 203 -22.96 -33.78 22.31
CA ALA A 203 -23.23 -32.65 21.43
C ALA A 203 -22.23 -32.69 20.27
N GLU A 204 -22.74 -32.94 19.07
CA GLU A 204 -21.95 -32.75 17.85
C GLU A 204 -22.09 -31.28 17.43
N VAL A 205 -20.96 -30.58 17.40
CA VAL A 205 -20.89 -29.16 17.00
C VAL A 205 -20.25 -29.08 15.63
N HIS A 206 -20.99 -28.51 14.68
CA HIS A 206 -20.49 -28.22 13.34
C HIS A 206 -20.40 -26.71 13.13
N GLY A 207 -19.29 -26.22 12.57
CA GLY A 207 -19.04 -24.79 12.43
C GLY A 207 -18.62 -24.13 13.75
N GLY A 208 -18.89 -22.83 13.89
CA GLY A 208 -18.38 -22.02 15.00
C GLY A 208 -16.96 -21.48 14.78
N GLU A 209 -16.37 -21.77 13.61
CA GLU A 209 -15.08 -21.26 13.19
C GLU A 209 -15.17 -19.78 12.79
N ILE A 210 -14.09 -19.04 13.06
CA ILE A 210 -13.90 -17.70 12.50
C ILE A 210 -13.14 -17.87 11.19
N LYS A 211 -13.72 -17.39 10.10
CA LYS A 211 -13.07 -17.40 8.79
C LYS A 211 -12.57 -16.00 8.46
N PHE A 212 -11.36 -15.94 7.92
CA PHE A 212 -10.72 -14.70 7.49
C PHE A 212 -10.74 -14.59 5.97
N TYR A 213 -11.10 -13.41 5.47
CA TYR A 213 -11.10 -13.11 4.04
C TYR A 213 -10.46 -11.75 3.78
N PRO A 214 -9.78 -11.56 2.63
CA PRO A 214 -9.38 -10.24 2.19
C PRO A 214 -10.59 -9.33 2.08
N THR A 215 -10.42 -8.08 2.47
CA THR A 215 -11.40 -7.03 2.14
C THR A 215 -11.29 -6.67 0.65
N GLU A 216 -12.23 -5.88 0.12
CA GLU A 216 -12.10 -5.36 -1.26
C GLU A 216 -10.77 -4.65 -1.50
N ILE A 217 -10.24 -3.95 -0.48
CA ILE A 217 -8.94 -3.28 -0.58
C ILE A 217 -7.78 -4.27 -0.39
N GLY A 218 -7.97 -5.31 0.42
CA GLY A 218 -7.07 -6.46 0.49
C GLY A 218 -6.87 -7.08 -0.89
N ASP A 219 -7.94 -7.36 -1.62
CA ASP A 219 -7.90 -7.90 -2.99
C ASP A 219 -7.17 -6.97 -3.96
N VAL A 220 -7.36 -5.65 -3.83
CA VAL A 220 -6.62 -4.64 -4.61
C VAL A 220 -5.12 -4.72 -4.32
N VAL A 221 -4.74 -4.81 -3.06
CA VAL A 221 -3.33 -4.94 -2.65
C VAL A 221 -2.75 -6.26 -3.20
N ILE A 222 -3.44 -7.37 -3.02
CA ILE A 222 -3.05 -8.68 -3.60
C ILE A 222 -2.88 -8.58 -5.12
N LYS A 223 -3.80 -7.94 -5.83
CA LYS A 223 -3.73 -7.77 -7.27
C LYS A 223 -2.48 -7.00 -7.71
N VAL A 224 -2.13 -5.93 -7.00
CA VAL A 224 -0.98 -5.08 -7.36
C VAL A 224 0.34 -5.73 -6.98
N PHE A 225 0.45 -6.30 -5.78
CA PHE A 225 1.73 -6.77 -5.23
C PHE A 225 1.96 -8.29 -5.43
N GLY A 226 0.91 -9.11 -5.52
CA GLY A 226 1.02 -10.57 -5.64
C GLY A 226 1.56 -11.09 -6.98
N SER A 227 1.61 -10.25 -8.02
CA SER A 227 2.17 -10.62 -9.33
C SER A 227 3.72 -10.63 -9.36
N GLU A 228 4.38 -10.09 -8.35
CA GLU A 228 5.86 -10.03 -8.27
C GLU A 228 6.49 -11.32 -7.74
N ASP A 229 5.80 -12.08 -6.88
CA ASP A 229 6.36 -13.28 -6.22
C ASP A 229 6.58 -14.45 -7.21
N LYS A 230 5.87 -14.46 -8.35
CA LYS A 230 6.11 -15.44 -9.43
C LYS A 230 7.40 -15.19 -10.23
N ARG A 231 8.07 -14.05 -10.05
CA ARG A 231 9.32 -13.71 -10.75
C ARG A 231 10.58 -13.97 -9.92
N LYS A 232 10.43 -14.31 -8.64
CA LYS A 232 11.54 -14.62 -7.70
C LYS A 232 11.64 -16.12 -7.36
N ARG A 233 10.88 -17.00 -8.02
CA ARG A 233 10.95 -18.47 -7.91
C ARG A 233 11.43 -19.10 -9.20
#